data_AF-A0A7W7KED0-F1
#
_entry.id   AF-A0A7W7KED0-F1
#
_cell.length_a   1.000
_cell.length_b   1.000
_cell.length_c   1.000
_cell.angle_alpha   90.00
_cell.angle_beta   90.00
_cell.angle_gamma   90.00
#
_symmetry.space_group_name_H-M   'P 1'
#
loop_
_entity.id
_entity.type
_entity.pdbx_description
1 polymer ?
#
loop_
_entity_poly.entity_id
_entity_poly.type
_entity_poly.pdbx_seq_one_letter_code
_entity_poly.pdbx_strand_id
1 'polypeptide(L)'
;MDGYMSRQALISLVLLLLIVWAAVLSRLALTETESRKQILAFWVLAVTVEALVKPTLRLRSNLWMAILTGLCVTCAIVSVRWYLKGFCPHTWPQCRNPILDLVKSFGI
;
A
#
# COMPACT_ATOMS: atom_id res chain seq x y z
N MET A 1 3.99 -17.86 -30.23
CA MET A 1 4.93 -17.01 -29.46
C MET A 1 4.27 -16.50 -28.16
N ASP A 2 3.17 -17.10 -27.73
CA ASP A 2 2.19 -16.49 -26.82
C ASP A 2 2.41 -16.84 -25.34
N GLY A 3 3.11 -17.94 -25.06
CA GLY A 3 3.40 -18.38 -23.69
C GLY A 3 4.39 -17.49 -22.93
N TYR A 4 5.27 -16.77 -23.63
CA TYR A 4 6.30 -15.93 -23.00
C TYR A 4 5.73 -14.59 -22.48
N MET A 5 4.81 -13.97 -23.23
CA MET A 5 4.11 -12.76 -22.76
C MET A 5 3.24 -13.04 -21.53
N SER A 6 2.59 -14.21 -21.49
CA SER A 6 1.76 -14.63 -20.35
C SER A 6 2.57 -14.75 -19.04
N ARG A 7 3.77 -15.37 -19.10
CA ARG A 7 4.64 -15.49 -17.91
C ARG A 7 5.17 -14.16 -17.41
N GLN A 8 5.57 -13.25 -18.30
CA GLN A 8 6.08 -11.94 -17.91
C GLN A 8 4.98 -11.06 -17.29
N ALA A 9 3.75 -11.14 -17.83
CA ALA A 9 2.59 -10.48 -17.25
C ALA A 9 2.26 -11.04 -15.86
N LEU A 10 2.25 -12.36 -15.69
CA LEU A 10 2.04 -13.03 -14.40
C LEU A 10 3.06 -12.58 -13.34
N ILE A 11 4.35 -12.59 -13.65
CA ILE A 11 5.40 -12.18 -12.70
C ILE A 11 5.24 -10.70 -12.33
N SER A 12 4.91 -9.84 -13.29
CA SER A 12 4.66 -8.42 -13.02
C SER A 12 3.44 -8.21 -12.12
N LEU A 13 2.39 -9.02 -12.29
CA LEU A 13 1.17 -8.96 -11.50
C LEU A 13 1.41 -9.46 -10.07
N VAL A 14 2.19 -10.54 -9.90
CA VAL A 14 2.61 -11.05 -8.58
C VAL A 14 3.46 -10.01 -7.84
N LEU A 15 4.42 -9.37 -8.50
CA LEU A 15 5.24 -8.32 -7.91
C LEU A 15 4.39 -7.14 -7.43
N LEU A 16 3.42 -6.71 -8.25
CA LEU A 16 2.49 -5.64 -7.89
C LEU A 16 1.66 -6.03 -6.66
N LEU A 17 1.09 -7.23 -6.64
CA LEU A 17 0.33 -7.75 -5.50
C LEU A 17 1.16 -7.78 -4.21
N LEU A 18 2.41 -8.24 -4.28
CA LEU A 18 3.30 -8.29 -3.12
C LEU A 18 3.58 -6.90 -2.54
N ILE A 19 3.82 -5.91 -3.40
CA ILE A 19 4.07 -4.52 -2.95
C ILE A 19 2.80 -3.94 -2.30
N VAL A 20 1.63 -4.17 -2.89
CA VAL A 20 0.35 -3.70 -2.33
C VAL A 20 0.06 -4.36 -0.98
N TRP A 21 0.25 -5.67 -0.86
CA TRP A 21 0.09 -6.39 0.41
C TRP A 21 1.08 -5.91 1.47
N ALA A 22 2.35 -5.68 1.10
CA ALA A 22 3.33 -5.12 2.01
C ALA A 22 2.92 -3.73 2.52
N ALA A 23 2.31 -2.90 1.66
CA ALA A 23 1.79 -1.60 2.06
C ALA A 23 0.61 -1.69 3.03
N VAL A 24 -0.32 -2.62 2.78
CA VAL A 24 -1.44 -2.91 3.69
C VAL A 24 -0.93 -3.36 5.05
N LEU A 25 -0.04 -4.36 5.09
CA LEU A 25 0.54 -4.89 6.32
C LEU A 25 1.35 -3.83 7.07
N SER A 26 2.16 -3.04 6.37
CA SER A 26 2.90 -1.93 6.96
C SER A 26 1.98 -0.89 7.59
N ARG A 27 0.83 -0.61 6.97
CA ARG A 27 -0.15 0.32 7.54
C ARG A 27 -0.90 -0.24 8.76
N LEU A 28 -1.17 -1.55 8.77
CA LEU A 28 -1.74 -2.26 9.92
C LEU A 28 -0.77 -2.32 11.10
N ALA A 29 0.53 -2.57 10.83
CA ALA A 29 1.56 -2.69 11.85
C ALA A 29 2.02 -1.33 12.41
N LEU A 30 2.17 -0.31 11.55
CA LEU A 30 2.59 1.03 11.96
C LEU A 30 1.43 2.04 11.88
N THR A 31 0.51 1.92 12.82
CA THR A 31 -0.69 2.77 12.92
C THR A 31 -0.36 4.24 13.26
N GLU A 32 0.76 4.48 13.94
CA GLU A 32 1.21 5.80 14.41
C GLU A 32 2.02 6.59 13.36
N THR A 33 2.68 5.93 12.40
CA THR A 33 3.45 6.65 11.39
C THR A 33 2.58 7.54 10.50
N GLU A 34 3.13 8.71 10.13
CA GLU A 34 2.51 9.60 9.15
C GLU A 34 2.31 8.90 7.81
N SER A 35 1.06 8.82 7.35
CA SER A 35 0.70 8.13 6.11
C SER A 35 1.42 8.71 4.88
N ARG A 36 1.77 9.99 4.90
CA ARG A 36 2.48 10.66 3.79
C ARG A 36 3.88 10.09 3.57
N LYS A 37 4.62 9.83 4.65
CA LYS A 37 5.98 9.26 4.59
C LYS A 37 5.95 7.80 4.13
N GLN A 38 4.98 7.01 4.61
CA GLN A 38 4.77 5.64 4.15
C GLN A 38 4.44 5.59 2.66
N ILE A 39 3.51 6.44 2.18
CA ILE A 39 3.17 6.52 0.75
C ILE A 39 4.42 6.85 -0.07
N LEU A 40 5.19 7.88 0.32
CA LEU A 40 6.41 8.26 -0.37
C LEU A 40 7.42 7.09 -0.45
N ALA A 41 7.65 6.38 0.66
CA ALA A 41 8.54 5.22 0.70
C ALA A 41 8.10 4.11 -0.28
N PHE A 42 6.81 3.81 -0.34
CA PHE A 42 6.30 2.81 -1.29
C PHE A 42 6.33 3.28 -2.75
N TRP A 43 6.21 4.59 -3.01
CA TRP A 43 6.41 5.15 -4.34
C TRP A 43 7.86 5.00 -4.80
N VAL A 44 8.83 5.32 -3.93
CA VAL A 44 10.25 5.08 -4.21
C VAL A 44 10.47 3.59 -4.48
N LEU A 45 9.93 2.71 -3.64
CA LEU A 45 10.07 1.26 -3.81
C LEU A 45 9.48 0.76 -5.13
N ALA A 46 8.31 1.25 -5.56
CA ALA A 46 7.71 0.90 -6.85
C ALA A 46 8.60 1.32 -8.02
N VAL A 47 9.19 2.52 -7.97
CA VAL A 47 10.14 3.00 -8.99
C VAL A 47 11.42 2.16 -8.98
N THR A 48 11.96 1.83 -7.80
CA THR A 48 13.16 0.99 -7.68
C THR A 48 12.93 -0.41 -8.25
N VAL A 49 11.76 -1.01 -8.01
CA VAL A 49 11.42 -2.33 -8.57
C VAL A 49 11.33 -2.28 -10.09
N GLU A 50 10.73 -1.24 -10.66
CA GLU A 50 10.63 -1.07 -12.11
C GLU A 50 11.97 -0.77 -12.77
N ALA A 51 12.81 0.06 -12.15
CA ALA A 51 14.09 0.51 -12.71
C ALA A 51 15.24 -0.50 -12.51
N LEU A 52 15.23 -1.29 -11.43
CA LEU A 52 16.33 -2.19 -11.08
C LEU A 52 15.94 -3.68 -11.11
N VAL A 53 14.78 -4.04 -10.55
CA VAL A 53 14.39 -5.45 -10.37
C VAL A 53 13.82 -6.05 -11.67
N LYS A 54 13.00 -5.31 -12.40
CA LYS A 54 12.49 -5.79 -13.70
C LYS A 54 13.59 -6.02 -14.74
N PRO A 55 14.55 -5.11 -14.97
CA PRO A 55 15.61 -5.37 -15.95
C PRO A 55 16.53 -6.53 -15.55
N THR A 56 16.81 -6.72 -14.25
CA THR A 56 17.58 -7.89 -13.77
C THR A 56 16.85 -9.21 -14.01
N LEU A 57 15.52 -9.20 -13.99
CA LEU A 57 14.67 -10.36 -14.33
C LEU A 57 14.35 -10.49 -15.83
N ARG A 58 15.00 -9.70 -16.71
CA ARG A 58 14.70 -9.61 -18.15
C ARG A 58 13.22 -9.28 -18.45
N LEU A 59 12.56 -8.58 -17.53
CA LEU A 59 11.22 -8.02 -17.72
C LEU A 59 11.33 -6.62 -18.33
N ARG A 60 10.37 -6.26 -19.18
CA ARG A 60 10.30 -4.92 -19.76
C ARG A 60 9.95 -3.93 -18.65
N SER A 61 10.83 -2.96 -18.39
CA SER A 61 10.50 -1.84 -17.51
C SER A 61 9.44 -0.98 -18.20
N ASN A 62 8.40 -0.62 -17.45
CA ASN A 62 7.35 0.23 -17.99
C ASN A 62 6.94 1.23 -16.90
N LEU A 63 7.33 2.48 -17.06
CA LEU A 63 7.06 3.54 -16.08
C LEU A 63 5.55 3.68 -15.78
N TRP A 64 4.69 3.35 -16.75
CA TRP A 64 3.25 3.29 -16.55
C TRP A 64 2.83 2.29 -15.47
N MET A 65 3.50 1.14 -15.39
CA MET A 65 3.24 0.14 -14.35
C MET A 65 3.75 0.60 -12.98
N ALA A 66 4.81 1.40 -12.93
CA ALA A 66 5.28 2.05 -11.69
C ALA A 66 4.20 2.99 -11.13
N ILE A 67 3.64 3.85 -11.99
CA ILE A 67 2.58 4.79 -11.63
C ILE A 67 1.32 4.04 -11.16
N LEU A 68 0.91 3.01 -11.90
CA LEU A 68 -0.23 2.18 -11.53
C LEU A 68 -0.02 1.53 -10.16
N THR A 69 1.16 0.97 -9.92
CA THR A 69 1.51 0.35 -8.63
C THR A 69 1.48 1.38 -7.51
N GLY A 70 2.04 2.57 -7.72
CA GLY A 70 2.02 3.67 -6.76
C GLY A 70 0.59 4.13 -6.41
N LEU A 71 -0.28 4.24 -7.41
CA LEU A 71 -1.70 4.56 -7.22
C LEU A 71 -2.41 3.46 -6.41
N CYS A 72 -2.23 2.19 -6.77
CA CYS A 72 -2.81 1.06 -6.03
C CYS A 72 -2.36 1.02 -4.57
N VAL A 73 -1.07 1.24 -4.31
CA VAL A 73 -0.53 1.31 -2.94
C VAL A 73 -1.12 2.49 -2.17
N THR A 74 -1.22 3.65 -2.81
CA THR A 74 -1.81 4.84 -2.18
C THR A 74 -3.26 4.58 -1.78
N CYS A 75 -4.06 4.02 -2.69
CA CYS A 75 -5.43 3.61 -2.40
C CYS A 75 -5.48 2.58 -1.27
N ALA A 76 -4.62 1.57 -1.28
CA ALA A 76 -4.59 0.55 -0.23
C ALA A 76 -4.28 1.14 1.15
N ILE A 77 -3.27 2.00 1.26
CA ILE A 77 -2.92 2.69 2.51
C ILE A 77 -4.07 3.57 3.01
N VAL A 78 -4.72 4.31 2.10
CA VAL A 78 -5.87 5.16 2.44
C VAL A 78 -7.06 4.32 2.90
N SER A 79 -7.38 3.23 2.19
CA SER A 79 -8.46 2.30 2.55
C SER A 79 -8.22 1.65 3.91
N VAL A 80 -6.99 1.20 4.21
CA VAL A 80 -6.64 0.66 5.54
C VAL A 80 -6.73 1.74 6.61
N ARG A 81 -6.31 2.97 6.31
CA ARG A 81 -6.47 4.10 7.24
C ARG A 81 -7.94 4.38 7.52
N TRP A 82 -8.80 4.34 6.51
CA TRP A 82 -10.25 4.48 6.66
C TRP A 82 -10.85 3.31 7.46
N TYR A 83 -10.38 2.10 7.23
CA TYR A 83 -10.82 0.92 7.97
C TYR A 83 -10.44 1.01 9.45
N LEU A 84 -9.21 1.40 9.77
CA LEU A 84 -8.72 1.46 11.16
C LEU A 84 -9.22 2.68 11.95
N LYS A 85 -9.27 3.86 11.33
CA LYS A 85 -9.62 5.12 12.02
C LYS A 85 -11.05 5.57 11.76
N GLY A 86 -11.81 4.84 10.95
CA GLY A 86 -13.10 5.28 10.44
C GLY A 86 -12.98 6.40 9.40
N PHE A 87 -14.09 6.69 8.73
CA PHE A 87 -14.25 7.84 7.84
C PHE A 87 -14.43 9.10 8.68
N CYS A 88 -13.41 9.51 9.43
CA CYS A 88 -13.46 10.76 10.18
C CYS A 88 -12.76 11.86 9.39
N PRO A 89 -13.51 12.69 8.65
CA PRO A 89 -12.98 13.95 8.16
C PRO A 89 -12.54 14.77 9.39
N HIS A 90 -11.44 15.51 9.25
CA HIS A 90 -10.86 16.37 10.30
C HIS A 90 -11.85 17.40 10.91
N THR A 91 -13.07 17.48 10.39
CA THR A 91 -14.13 18.42 10.77
C THR A 91 -15.21 17.84 11.69
N TRP A 92 -15.17 16.56 12.06
CA TRP A 92 -16.21 15.96 12.91
C TRP A 92 -15.71 15.70 14.35
N PRO A 93 -16.36 16.28 15.39
CA PRO A 93 -15.93 16.15 16.78
C PRO A 93 -16.28 14.81 17.44
N GLN A 94 -16.71 13.80 16.67
CA GLN A 94 -17.23 12.53 17.19
C GLN A 94 -16.49 11.29 16.65
N CYS A 95 -15.19 11.39 16.42
CA CYS A 95 -14.40 10.19 16.16
C CYS A 95 -14.10 9.46 17.47
N ARG A 96 -15.06 8.66 17.92
CA ARG A 96 -14.93 7.79 19.10
C ARG A 96 -13.86 6.75 18.79
N ASN A 97 -12.72 6.86 19.46
CA ASN A 97 -11.59 5.96 19.26
C ASN A 97 -12.01 4.59 19.84
N PRO A 98 -12.17 3.52 19.04
CA PRO A 98 -12.66 2.23 19.55
C PRO A 98 -11.71 1.63 20.60
N ILE A 99 -10.44 2.04 20.58
CA ILE A 99 -9.44 1.69 21.58
C ILE A 99 -9.71 2.42 22.92
N LEU A 100 -10.13 3.68 22.91
CA LEU A 100 -10.53 4.37 24.15
C LEU A 100 -11.79 3.77 24.76
N ASP A 101 -12.76 3.36 23.94
CA ASP A 101 -13.98 2.72 24.44
C ASP A 101 -13.68 1.34 25.05
N LEU A 102 -12.70 0.60 24.50
CA LEU A 102 -12.21 -0.65 25.10
C LEU A 102 -11.47 -0.40 26.42
N VAL A 103 -10.54 0.56 26.48
CA VAL A 103 -9.86 0.92 27.73
C VAL A 103 -10.86 1.38 28.80
N LYS A 104 -11.88 2.14 28.40
CA LYS A 104 -12.92 2.64 29.30
C LYS A 104 -13.90 1.54 29.74
N SER A 105 -14.14 0.50 28.94
CA SER A 105 -14.95 -0.66 29.38
C SER A 105 -14.19 -1.57 30.36
N PHE A 106 -12.85 -1.53 30.34
CA PHE A 106 -12.00 -2.20 31.32
C PHE A 106 -11.81 -1.41 32.63
N GLY A 107 -12.39 -0.21 32.77
CA GLY A 107 -12.45 0.51 34.05
C GLY A 107 -11.12 1.01 34.58
N ILE A 108 -10.21 1.43 33.69
CA ILE A 108 -8.98 2.16 34.05
C ILE A 108 -9.20 3.66 33.82
#